data_AF-A0A6N7Q9Y1-F1
#
_entry.id   AF-A0A6N7Q9Y1-F1
#
_cell.length_a   1.000
_cell.length_b   1.000
_cell.length_c   1.000
_cell.angle_alpha   90.00
_cell.angle_beta   90.00
_cell.angle_gamma   90.00
#
_symmetry.space_group_name_H-M   'P 1'
#
loop_
_entity.id
_entity.type
_entity.pdbx_description
1 polymer ?
#
loop_
_entity_poly.entity_id
_entity_poly.type
_entity_poly.pdbx_seq_one_letter_code
_entity_poly.pdbx_strand_id
1 'polypeptide(L)'
;MTATLTSLPLAAPASEPVPSISQATLQEFESEYQHSPLCGKDELTLWTCQTRKREFSLCSSKAVNRTSGYLQYRASKSGRLVLQYPAQQKPPTGLFTYNTFPNGNASIEFSNRGYRYSLFDPLRSASSISVSGPGASDKTTEIACGPNQTLQLNYTMRLMYDAGVWVDP
;
A
#
# COMPACT_ATOMS: atom_id res chain seq x y z
N MET A 1 39.20 19.67 31.92
CA MET A 1 38.31 18.63 31.37
C MET A 1 37.18 19.32 30.64
N THR A 2 37.28 19.44 29.33
CA THR A 2 36.29 20.13 28.47
C THR A 2 35.57 19.05 27.67
N ALA A 3 34.30 18.82 27.99
CA ALA A 3 33.44 17.89 27.28
C ALA A 3 32.79 18.62 26.09
N THR A 4 33.18 18.25 24.88
CA THR A 4 32.50 18.66 23.64
C THR A 4 31.24 17.84 23.45
N LEU A 5 30.08 18.49 23.56
CA LEU A 5 28.78 17.94 23.17
C LEU A 5 28.69 17.91 21.63
N THR A 6 28.84 16.74 21.04
CA THR A 6 28.49 16.50 19.63
C THR A 6 26.97 16.44 19.49
N SER A 7 26.39 17.44 18.83
CA SER A 7 24.99 17.44 18.43
C SER A 7 24.74 16.34 17.39
N LEU A 8 23.75 15.48 17.63
CA LEU A 8 23.20 14.56 16.64
C LEU A 8 22.59 15.36 15.46
N PRO A 9 22.73 14.91 14.21
CA PRO A 9 22.06 15.55 13.09
C PRO A 9 20.55 15.38 13.21
N LEU A 10 19.82 16.48 13.08
CA LEU A 10 18.37 16.51 12.89
C LEU A 10 18.03 15.63 11.68
N ALA A 11 17.07 14.72 11.83
CA ALA A 11 16.53 13.97 10.71
C ALA A 11 16.08 14.95 9.60
N ALA A 12 16.48 14.70 8.36
CA ALA A 12 16.05 15.48 7.22
C ALA A 12 14.50 15.42 7.11
N PRO A 13 13.82 16.52 6.76
CA PRO A 13 12.39 16.47 6.49
C PRO A 13 12.14 15.51 5.32
N ALA A 14 11.07 14.72 5.40
CA ALA A 14 10.63 13.87 4.30
C ALA A 14 10.48 14.71 3.03
N SER A 15 10.99 14.22 1.89
CA SER A 15 10.84 14.88 0.60
C SER A 15 9.36 15.01 0.23
N GLU A 16 8.97 16.12 -0.38
CA GLU A 16 7.62 16.26 -0.94
C GLU A 16 7.54 15.60 -2.32
N PRO A 17 6.42 14.97 -2.70
CA PRO A 17 6.23 14.44 -4.03
C PRO A 17 6.30 15.54 -5.11
N VAL A 18 6.79 15.18 -6.29
CA VAL A 18 6.82 16.06 -7.47
C VAL A 18 5.41 16.56 -7.86
N PRO A 19 5.28 17.70 -8.56
CA PRO A 19 3.98 18.30 -8.90
C PRO A 19 3.01 17.38 -9.65
N SER A 20 3.52 16.51 -10.53
CA SER A 20 2.69 15.55 -11.26
C SER A 20 1.97 14.57 -10.33
N ILE A 21 2.50 14.35 -9.12
CA ILE A 21 1.89 13.54 -8.07
C ILE A 21 1.05 14.42 -7.16
N SER A 22 1.62 15.47 -6.57
CA SER A 22 0.92 16.29 -5.56
C SER A 22 -0.33 17.00 -6.09
N GLN A 23 -0.43 17.24 -7.40
CA GLN A 23 -1.59 17.85 -8.05
C GLN A 23 -2.55 16.85 -8.70
N ALA A 24 -2.21 15.56 -8.75
CA ALA A 24 -3.05 14.54 -9.39
C ALA A 24 -4.43 14.45 -8.73
N THR A 25 -5.49 14.28 -9.52
CA THR A 25 -6.88 14.20 -9.04
C THR A 25 -7.47 12.82 -9.27
N LEU A 26 -8.48 12.44 -8.49
CA LEU A 26 -9.17 11.16 -8.71
C LEU A 26 -9.82 11.12 -10.10
N GLN A 27 -10.39 12.25 -10.54
CA GLN A 27 -11.11 12.36 -11.80
C GLN A 27 -10.25 11.99 -13.01
N GLU A 28 -8.95 12.30 -12.97
CA GLU A 28 -8.01 11.99 -14.06
C GLU A 28 -7.69 10.50 -14.17
N PHE A 29 -7.76 9.76 -13.06
CA PHE A 29 -7.29 8.36 -12.97
C PHE A 29 -8.41 7.36 -12.67
N GLU A 30 -9.66 7.80 -12.51
CA GLU A 30 -10.78 6.95 -12.08
C GLU A 30 -10.97 5.72 -12.98
N SER A 31 -10.77 5.86 -14.29
CA SER A 31 -10.88 4.76 -15.27
C SER A 31 -9.80 3.68 -15.15
N GLU A 32 -8.67 3.98 -14.50
CA GLU A 32 -7.55 3.03 -14.31
C GLU A 32 -7.81 2.05 -13.16
N TYR A 33 -8.71 2.39 -12.23
CA TYR A 33 -9.01 1.53 -11.08
C TYR A 33 -10.06 0.48 -11.44
N GLN A 34 -9.63 -0.77 -11.45
CA GLN A 34 -10.52 -1.92 -11.65
C GLN A 34 -11.36 -2.18 -10.40
N HIS A 35 -12.65 -2.46 -10.57
CA HIS A 35 -13.49 -2.83 -9.43
C HIS A 35 -13.14 -4.23 -8.89
N SER A 36 -12.98 -4.35 -7.58
CA SER A 36 -13.03 -5.65 -6.89
C SER A 36 -14.33 -5.81 -6.09
N PRO A 37 -14.99 -6.98 -6.12
CA PRO A 37 -16.08 -7.32 -5.22
C PRO A 37 -15.69 -7.35 -3.74
N LEU A 38 -14.39 -7.34 -3.41
CA LEU A 38 -13.92 -7.19 -2.03
C LEU A 38 -13.95 -5.74 -1.56
N CYS A 39 -14.02 -4.76 -2.46
CA CYS A 39 -14.15 -3.35 -2.12
C CYS A 39 -15.61 -2.90 -2.19
N GLY A 40 -16.00 -2.04 -1.26
CA GLY A 40 -17.32 -1.42 -1.21
C GLY A 40 -17.55 -0.50 -2.40
N LYS A 41 -18.82 -0.16 -2.65
CA LYS A 41 -19.23 0.70 -3.79
C LYS A 41 -18.62 2.10 -3.74
N ASP A 42 -18.38 2.61 -2.54
CA ASP A 42 -17.80 3.93 -2.31
C ASP A 42 -16.30 3.88 -2.04
N GLU A 43 -15.68 2.71 -2.20
CA GLU A 43 -14.24 2.51 -2.04
C GLU A 43 -13.52 2.52 -3.39
N LEU A 44 -12.28 2.98 -3.35
CA LEU A 44 -11.33 2.83 -4.45
C LEU A 44 -10.58 1.51 -4.30
N THR A 45 -10.53 0.71 -5.36
CA THR A 45 -9.72 -0.52 -5.39
C THR A 45 -8.32 -0.16 -5.85
N LEU A 46 -7.42 0.12 -4.91
CA LEU A 46 -6.06 0.56 -5.20
C LEU A 46 -5.17 -0.55 -5.75
N TRP A 47 -5.55 -1.79 -5.52
CA TRP A 47 -4.87 -2.98 -6.02
C TRP A 47 -5.81 -4.17 -5.85
N THR A 48 -5.93 -5.03 -6.86
CA THR A 48 -6.64 -6.32 -6.79
C THR A 48 -5.91 -7.49 -7.45
N CYS A 49 -6.00 -8.67 -6.88
CA CYS A 49 -5.41 -9.89 -7.41
C CYS A 49 -6.36 -11.06 -7.25
N GLN A 50 -6.64 -11.71 -8.38
CA GLN A 50 -7.45 -12.90 -8.43
C GLN A 50 -6.60 -14.12 -8.82
N THR A 51 -6.76 -15.18 -8.04
CA THR A 51 -6.26 -16.52 -8.35
C THR A 51 -7.47 -17.47 -8.44
N ARG A 52 -7.26 -18.73 -8.83
CA ARG A 52 -8.37 -19.69 -9.03
C ARG A 52 -9.42 -19.74 -7.90
N LYS A 53 -9.01 -19.69 -6.64
CA LYS A 53 -9.91 -19.80 -5.48
C LYS A 53 -9.75 -18.69 -4.44
N ARG A 54 -8.89 -17.71 -4.71
CA ARG A 54 -8.63 -16.62 -3.77
C ARG A 54 -8.65 -15.30 -4.50
N GLU A 55 -9.18 -14.29 -3.84
CA GLU A 55 -9.15 -12.92 -4.28
C GLU A 55 -8.56 -12.06 -3.17
N PHE A 56 -7.82 -11.03 -3.55
CA PHE A 56 -7.11 -10.14 -2.65
C PHE A 56 -7.28 -8.73 -3.16
N SER A 57 -7.53 -7.78 -2.26
CA SER A 57 -7.65 -6.37 -2.67
C SER A 57 -7.16 -5.44 -1.57
N LEU A 58 -6.56 -4.34 -2.00
CA LEU A 58 -6.32 -3.16 -1.18
C LEU A 58 -7.39 -2.14 -1.51
N CYS A 59 -8.30 -1.90 -0.57
CA CYS A 59 -9.38 -0.94 -0.71
C CYS A 59 -9.05 0.33 0.06
N SER A 60 -9.52 1.47 -0.43
CA SER A 60 -9.34 2.78 0.18
C SER A 60 -10.63 3.57 0.19
N SER A 61 -10.78 4.48 1.15
CA SER A 61 -11.68 5.62 0.95
C SER A 61 -11.23 6.42 -0.29
N LYS A 62 -12.16 7.05 -1.01
CA LYS A 62 -11.82 7.91 -2.16
C LYS A 62 -10.86 9.06 -1.80
N ALA A 63 -10.93 9.54 -0.56
CA ALA A 63 -9.96 10.46 0.00
C ALA A 63 -9.48 9.91 1.36
N VAL A 64 -8.17 9.95 1.58
CA VAL A 64 -7.53 9.52 2.83
C VAL A 64 -6.52 10.58 3.24
N ASN A 65 -6.45 10.88 4.52
CA ASN A 65 -5.35 11.62 5.10
C ASN A 65 -4.92 10.97 6.42
N ARG A 66 -3.95 11.60 7.10
CA ARG A 66 -3.41 11.10 8.38
C ARG A 66 -4.44 10.93 9.51
N THR A 67 -5.63 11.56 9.39
CA THR A 67 -6.67 11.63 10.43
C THR A 67 -8.04 11.13 9.99
N SER A 68 -8.30 11.00 8.69
CA SER A 68 -9.60 10.54 8.16
C SER A 68 -9.44 9.61 6.95
N GLY A 69 -10.50 8.85 6.67
CA GLY A 69 -10.47 7.77 5.69
C GLY A 69 -9.76 6.53 6.23
N TYR A 70 -9.57 5.54 5.36
CA TYR A 70 -8.89 4.29 5.70
C TYR A 70 -8.30 3.62 4.46
N LEU A 71 -7.30 2.77 4.71
CA LEU A 71 -6.89 1.68 3.83
C LEU A 71 -7.27 0.36 4.47
N GLN A 72 -7.69 -0.62 3.68
CA GLN A 72 -7.98 -1.95 4.17
C GLN A 72 -7.63 -3.02 3.13
N TYR A 73 -6.75 -3.92 3.52
CA TYR A 73 -6.46 -5.14 2.78
C TYR A 73 -7.50 -6.22 3.12
N ARG A 74 -8.05 -6.85 2.10
CA ARG A 74 -9.06 -7.91 2.21
C ARG A 74 -8.63 -9.11 1.38
N ALA A 75 -8.87 -10.30 1.91
CA ALA A 75 -8.68 -11.55 1.19
C ALA A 75 -9.90 -12.43 1.32
N SER A 76 -10.33 -13.04 0.21
CA SER A 76 -11.38 -14.05 0.19
C SER A 76 -10.86 -15.40 -0.28
N LYS A 77 -11.56 -16.45 0.13
CA LYS A 77 -11.38 -17.82 -0.34
C LYS A 77 -12.74 -18.37 -0.73
N SER A 78 -12.90 -18.75 -2.00
CA SER A 78 -14.18 -19.22 -2.54
C SER A 78 -15.35 -18.28 -2.22
N GLY A 79 -15.14 -16.97 -2.40
CA GLY A 79 -16.15 -15.93 -2.15
C GLY A 79 -16.39 -15.58 -0.68
N ARG A 80 -15.72 -16.24 0.28
CA ARG A 80 -15.83 -15.93 1.71
C ARG A 80 -14.65 -15.09 2.16
N LEU A 81 -14.90 -13.95 2.81
CA LEU A 81 -13.85 -13.14 3.43
C LEU A 81 -13.13 -13.96 4.51
N VAL A 82 -11.81 -14.09 4.39
CA VAL A 82 -10.95 -14.86 5.32
C VAL A 82 -9.92 -13.98 6.02
N LEU A 83 -9.65 -12.78 5.51
CA LEU A 83 -8.76 -11.81 6.13
C LEU A 83 -9.24 -10.40 5.83
N GLN A 84 -9.22 -9.56 6.85
CA GLN A 84 -9.44 -8.12 6.76
C GLN A 84 -8.42 -7.43 7.68
N TYR A 85 -7.64 -6.50 7.13
CA TYR A 85 -6.64 -5.74 7.87
C TYR A 85 -6.62 -4.27 7.45
N PRO A 86 -6.63 -3.32 8.39
CA PRO A 86 -6.96 -3.49 9.80
C PRO A 86 -8.39 -4.04 9.97
N ALA A 87 -8.67 -4.70 11.10
CA ALA A 87 -10.01 -5.28 11.35
C ALA A 87 -11.11 -4.20 11.38
N GLN A 88 -10.79 -3.02 11.93
CA GLN A 88 -11.65 -1.84 11.92
C GLN A 88 -11.13 -0.83 10.91
N GLN A 89 -12.03 -0.15 10.19
CA GLN A 89 -11.68 0.97 9.32
C GLN A 89 -11.15 2.13 10.17
N LYS A 90 -9.91 2.54 9.91
CA LYS A 90 -9.25 3.66 10.60
C LYS A 90 -8.15 4.26 9.71
N PRO A 91 -7.69 5.49 10.01
CA PRO A 91 -6.59 6.10 9.27
C PRO A 91 -5.36 5.17 9.22
N PRO A 92 -4.67 5.10 8.07
CA PRO A 92 -3.69 4.04 7.82
C PRO A 92 -2.30 4.31 8.39
N THR A 93 -2.04 5.52 8.93
CA THR A 93 -0.77 5.92 9.52
C THR A 93 -0.27 4.89 10.54
N GLY A 94 0.94 4.37 10.33
CA GLY A 94 1.55 3.36 11.20
C GLY A 94 1.01 1.94 11.05
N LEU A 95 0.05 1.70 10.14
CA LEU A 95 -0.49 0.36 9.85
C LEU A 95 0.02 -0.21 8.53
N PHE A 96 0.33 0.67 7.59
CA PHE A 96 0.85 0.37 6.26
C PHE A 96 2.09 1.21 5.99
N THR A 97 2.90 0.70 5.08
CA THR A 97 4.09 1.36 4.56
C THR A 97 4.04 1.29 3.03
N TYR A 98 4.11 2.43 2.37
CA TYR A 98 4.18 2.54 0.92
C TYR A 98 5.62 2.88 0.50
N ASN A 99 6.14 2.12 -0.46
CA ASN A 99 7.47 2.36 -1.03
C ASN A 99 7.37 2.49 -2.55
N THR A 100 8.12 3.45 -3.09
CA THR A 100 8.42 3.57 -4.51
C THR A 100 9.87 3.20 -4.76
N PHE A 101 10.17 2.73 -5.96
CA PHE A 101 11.51 2.32 -6.33
C PHE A 101 11.98 3.08 -7.59
N PRO A 102 13.30 3.36 -7.76
CA PRO A 102 13.81 4.10 -8.91
C PRO A 102 13.48 3.50 -10.28
N ASN A 103 13.21 2.19 -10.34
CA ASN A 103 12.80 1.49 -11.55
C ASN A 103 11.29 1.62 -11.85
N GLY A 104 10.57 2.43 -11.07
CA GLY A 104 9.14 2.67 -11.17
C GLY A 104 8.27 1.64 -10.45
N ASN A 105 8.83 0.63 -9.78
CA ASN A 105 8.03 -0.31 -9.00
C ASN A 105 7.40 0.40 -7.79
N ALA A 106 6.34 -0.19 -7.24
CA ALA A 106 5.72 0.24 -6.00
C ALA A 106 5.40 -0.96 -5.10
N SER A 107 5.28 -0.71 -3.79
CA SER A 107 4.82 -1.73 -2.84
C SER A 107 4.02 -1.16 -1.69
N ILE A 108 3.09 -1.96 -1.15
CA ILE A 108 2.41 -1.72 0.11
C ILE A 108 2.74 -2.86 1.07
N GLU A 109 3.28 -2.51 2.23
CA GLU A 109 3.65 -3.45 3.28
C GLU A 109 2.81 -3.25 4.55
N PHE A 110 2.52 -4.35 5.24
CA PHE A 110 1.90 -4.33 6.56
C PHE A 110 2.18 -5.62 7.32
N SER A 111 1.93 -5.60 8.63
CA SER A 111 2.06 -6.77 9.49
C SER A 111 0.74 -7.11 10.16
N ASN A 112 0.40 -8.40 10.22
CA ASN A 112 -0.80 -8.88 10.91
C ASN A 112 -0.50 -10.21 11.60
N ARG A 113 -0.68 -10.25 12.93
CA ARG A 113 -0.49 -11.46 13.76
C ARG A 113 0.86 -12.16 13.55
N GLY A 114 1.94 -11.38 13.44
CA GLY A 114 3.31 -11.90 13.25
C GLY A 114 3.69 -12.24 11.80
N TYR A 115 2.75 -12.16 10.86
CA TYR A 115 3.04 -12.28 9.43
C TYR A 115 3.31 -10.91 8.83
N ARG A 116 4.28 -10.83 7.90
CA ARG A 116 4.52 -9.64 7.08
C ARG A 116 3.99 -9.89 5.68
N TYR A 117 3.28 -8.90 5.15
CA TYR A 117 2.68 -8.92 3.82
C TYR A 117 3.31 -7.80 3.01
N SER A 118 3.63 -8.09 1.76
CA SER A 118 4.02 -7.08 0.77
C SER A 118 3.21 -7.31 -0.50
N LEU A 119 2.44 -6.30 -0.90
CA LEU A 119 1.81 -6.22 -2.22
C LEU A 119 2.81 -5.53 -3.13
N PHE A 120 3.41 -6.28 -4.04
CA PHE A 120 4.43 -5.77 -4.95
C PHE A 120 3.81 -5.52 -6.31
N ASP A 121 3.96 -4.31 -6.82
CA ASP A 121 3.41 -3.87 -8.10
C ASP A 121 4.54 -3.33 -9.00
N PRO A 122 5.18 -4.21 -9.78
CA PRO A 122 6.28 -3.84 -10.64
C PRO A 122 5.80 -3.22 -11.95
N LEU A 123 6.55 -2.22 -12.45
CA LEU A 123 6.18 -1.46 -13.64
C LEU A 123 6.16 -2.30 -14.92
N ARG A 124 6.95 -3.38 -14.97
CA ARG A 124 7.20 -4.15 -16.20
C ARG A 124 6.88 -5.64 -16.08
N SER A 125 6.24 -6.06 -14.99
CA SER A 125 5.88 -7.46 -14.78
C SER A 125 4.55 -7.59 -14.03
N ALA A 126 4.13 -8.82 -13.83
CA ALA A 126 2.98 -9.11 -12.99
C ALA A 126 3.21 -8.69 -11.53
N SER A 127 2.15 -8.23 -10.88
CA SER A 127 2.15 -7.96 -9.45
C SER A 127 2.24 -9.28 -8.66
N SER A 128 2.60 -9.20 -7.39
CA SER A 128 2.60 -10.36 -6.51
C SER A 128 2.28 -9.99 -5.05
N ILE A 129 1.94 -11.02 -4.27
CA ILE A 129 1.85 -10.92 -2.82
C ILE A 129 2.95 -11.79 -2.24
N SER A 130 3.82 -11.17 -1.45
CA SER A 130 4.81 -11.85 -0.63
C SER A 130 4.29 -11.93 0.80
N VAL A 131 4.30 -13.13 1.38
CA VAL A 131 3.92 -13.38 2.78
C VAL A 131 5.04 -14.13 3.50
N SER A 132 5.61 -13.52 4.53
CA SER A 132 6.59 -14.16 5.42
C SER A 132 6.01 -14.35 6.81
N GLY A 133 6.31 -15.51 7.40
CA GLY A 133 5.82 -15.90 8.72
C GLY A 133 6.70 -15.39 9.86
N PRO A 134 6.19 -15.44 11.11
CA PRO A 134 6.98 -15.08 12.28
C PRO A 134 8.18 -16.03 12.43
N GLY A 135 9.40 -15.47 12.46
CA GLY A 135 10.63 -16.22 12.74
C GLY A 135 11.33 -16.87 11.54
N ALA A 136 10.89 -16.63 10.30
CA ALA A 136 11.59 -17.11 9.11
C ALA A 136 11.87 -15.96 8.14
N SER A 137 13.12 -15.47 8.09
CA SER A 137 13.59 -14.62 6.98
C SER A 137 13.59 -15.35 5.64
N ASP A 138 13.67 -16.68 5.67
CA ASP A 138 14.01 -17.47 4.48
C ASP A 138 12.82 -18.21 3.85
N LYS A 139 11.64 -18.23 4.51
CA LYS A 139 10.43 -18.86 3.97
C LYS A 139 9.38 -17.81 3.65
N THR A 140 9.42 -17.35 2.41
CA THR A 140 8.43 -16.46 1.82
C THR A 140 7.51 -17.26 0.92
N THR A 141 6.19 -17.11 1.10
CA THR A 141 5.21 -17.58 0.13
C THR A 141 4.93 -16.43 -0.83
N GLU A 142 5.18 -16.65 -2.12
CA GLU A 142 4.79 -15.71 -3.16
C GLU A 142 3.52 -16.18 -3.87
N ILE A 143 2.60 -15.25 -4.09
CA ILE A 143 1.38 -15.44 -4.85
C ILE A 143 1.49 -14.52 -6.07
N ALA A 144 1.71 -15.12 -7.23
CA ALA A 144 1.71 -14.38 -8.49
C ALA A 144 0.28 -13.89 -8.82
N CYS A 145 0.20 -12.66 -9.30
CA CYS A 145 -1.03 -12.00 -9.71
C CYS A 145 -1.01 -11.67 -11.21
N GLY A 146 -2.08 -11.05 -11.70
CA GLY A 146 -2.03 -10.38 -13.00
C GLY A 146 -1.34 -9.01 -12.89
N PRO A 147 -1.19 -8.29 -14.01
CA PRO A 147 -0.82 -6.88 -14.01
C PRO A 147 -1.85 -6.05 -13.23
N ASN A 148 -1.40 -5.08 -12.44
CA ASN A 148 -2.27 -4.19 -11.67
C ASN A 148 -1.89 -2.72 -11.88
N GLN A 149 -0.61 -2.37 -11.71
CA GLN A 149 0.02 -1.06 -11.92
C GLN A 149 -0.67 0.15 -11.25
N THR A 150 -1.75 -0.09 -10.51
CA THR A 150 -2.57 0.91 -9.84
C THR A 150 -1.86 1.53 -8.65
N LEU A 151 -0.87 0.85 -8.05
CA LEU A 151 -0.04 1.42 -6.98
C LEU A 151 0.93 2.48 -7.48
N GLN A 152 1.10 2.63 -8.80
CA GLN A 152 2.06 3.55 -9.43
C GLN A 152 1.36 4.76 -10.06
N LEU A 153 0.03 4.80 -10.05
CA LEU A 153 -0.72 5.96 -10.54
C LEU A 153 -0.42 7.17 -9.66
N ASN A 154 -0.25 8.34 -10.29
CA ASN A 154 0.06 9.57 -9.57
C ASN A 154 -0.97 9.87 -8.47
N TYR A 155 -2.27 9.61 -8.72
CA TYR A 155 -3.29 9.78 -7.69
C TYR A 155 -3.14 8.79 -6.52
N THR A 156 -2.80 7.53 -6.77
CA THR A 156 -2.51 6.56 -5.70
C THR A 156 -1.31 7.01 -4.88
N MET A 157 -0.22 7.43 -5.53
CA MET A 157 0.98 7.93 -4.88
C MET A 157 0.66 9.14 -3.99
N ARG A 158 -0.12 10.10 -4.50
CA ARG A 158 -0.62 11.24 -3.72
C ARG A 158 -1.44 10.78 -2.52
N LEU A 159 -2.37 9.84 -2.72
CA LEU A 159 -3.19 9.30 -1.64
C LEU A 159 -2.33 8.66 -0.55
N MET A 160 -1.25 7.95 -0.90
CA MET A 160 -0.30 7.37 0.06
C MET A 160 0.49 8.43 0.83
N TYR A 161 0.87 9.53 0.17
CA TYR A 161 1.51 10.67 0.81
C TYR A 161 0.56 11.38 1.79
N ASP A 162 -0.66 11.69 1.35
CA ASP A 162 -1.68 12.38 2.15
C ASP A 162 -2.07 11.53 3.38
N ALA A 163 -2.15 10.21 3.18
CA ALA A 163 -2.38 9.19 4.21
C ALA A 163 -1.24 9.05 5.23
N GLY A 164 -0.05 9.59 4.93
CA GLY A 164 1.12 9.48 5.80
C GLY A 164 1.71 8.07 5.88
N VAL A 165 1.57 7.28 4.82
CA VAL A 165 2.13 5.92 4.73
C VAL A 165 3.35 5.82 3.81
N TRP A 166 3.60 6.85 2.99
CA TRP A 166 4.79 6.93 2.15
C TRP A 166 6.00 7.40 2.95
N VAL A 167 7.03 6.56 3.05
CA VAL A 167 8.21 6.79 3.90
C VAL A 167 9.14 7.86 3.33
N ASP A 168 9.48 7.75 2.05
CA ASP A 168 10.39 8.66 1.34
C ASP A 168 9.87 8.92 -0.09
N PRO A 169 9.19 10.07 -0.32
CA PRO A 169 8.62 10.42 -1.63
C PRO A 169 9.60 10.87 -2.70
#